data_AF-A0A9E6JIS9-F1
#
_entry.id   AF-A0A9E6JIS9-F1
#
_cell.length_a   1.000
_cell.length_b   1.000
_cell.length_c   1.000
_cell.angle_alpha   90.00
_cell.angle_beta   90.00
_cell.angle_gamma   90.00
#
_symmetry.space_group_name_H-M   'P 1'
#
loop_
_entity.id
_entity.type
_entity.pdbx_description
1 polymer ?
#
loop_
_entity_poly.entity_id
_entity_poly.type
_entity_poly.pdbx_seq_one_letter_code
_entity_poly.pdbx_strand_id
1 'polypeptide(L)' 'MKLTKLTVPTVTQAFGSLRKLGLVRELTGQQRNKMFGYTQYLNLLNEGTKV' A
#
# COMPACT_ATOMS: atom_id res chain seq x y z
N MET A 1 7.60 -10.76 -8.55
CA MET A 1 7.26 -9.32 -8.70
C MET A 1 8.05 -8.74 -9.86
N LYS A 2 7.43 -8.57 -11.04
CA LYS A 2 8.13 -8.23 -12.29
C LYS A 2 7.49 -7.02 -13.03
N LEU A 3 6.82 -6.14 -12.30
CA LEU A 3 6.12 -4.97 -12.86
C LEU A 3 6.98 -3.71 -12.91
N THR A 4 7.94 -3.59 -12.01
CA THR A 4 8.91 -2.49 -11.97
C THR A 4 10.27 -3.11 -11.70
N LYS A 5 11.27 -2.85 -12.57
CA LYS A 5 12.67 -3.30 -12.41
C LYS A 5 13.37 -2.62 -11.20
N LEU A 6 12.65 -2.38 -10.11
CA LEU A 6 13.10 -1.69 -8.91
C LEU A 6 13.47 -2.70 -7.83
N THR A 7 14.55 -2.42 -7.12
CA THR A 7 15.00 -3.22 -5.99
C THR A 7 14.09 -2.99 -4.78
N VAL A 8 13.97 -4.01 -3.92
CA VAL A 8 13.17 -4.00 -2.68
C VAL A 8 13.36 -2.74 -1.82
N PRO A 9 14.60 -2.23 -1.58
CA PRO A 9 14.79 -0.99 -0.81
C PRO A 9 14.17 0.24 -1.47
N THR A 10 14.25 0.38 -2.80
CA THR A 10 13.67 1.51 -3.54
C THR A 10 12.15 1.49 -3.46
N VAL A 11 11.54 0.32 -3.63
CA VAL A 11 10.10 0.12 -3.48
C VAL A 11 9.66 0.43 -2.05
N THR A 12 10.42 0.01 -1.05
CA THR A 12 10.13 0.28 0.37
C THR A 12 10.20 1.79 0.69
N GLN A 13 11.19 2.52 0.16
CA GLN A 13 11.23 3.99 0.31
C GLN A 13 10.06 4.67 -0.39
N ALA A 14 9.70 4.24 -1.59
CA ALA A 14 8.55 4.76 -2.32
C ALA A 14 7.24 4.55 -1.56
N PHE A 15 7.01 3.34 -1.03
CA PHE A 15 5.87 3.05 -0.15
C PHE A 15 5.90 3.86 1.15
N GLY A 16 7.08 4.14 1.71
CA GLY A 16 7.22 5.05 2.85
C GLY A 16 6.74 6.47 2.55
N SER A 17 7.11 7.01 1.39
CA SER A 17 6.63 8.33 0.92
C SER A 17 5.12 8.34 0.65
N LEU A 18 4.61 7.29 -0.01
CA LEU A 18 3.16 7.13 -0.24
C LEU A 18 2.37 7.00 1.07
N ARG A 19 2.97 6.36 2.09
CA ARG A 19 2.36 6.25 3.42
C ARG A 19 2.32 7.61 4.13
N LYS A 20 3.37 8.42 4.00
CA LYS A 20 3.38 9.80 4.53
C LYS A 20 2.33 10.68 3.88
N LEU A 21 2.03 10.46 2.60
CA LEU A 21 0.96 11.13 1.88
C LEU A 21 -0.45 10.62 2.25
N GLY A 22 -0.56 9.56 3.07
CA GLY A 22 -1.85 8.98 3.47
C GLY A 22 -2.54 8.14 2.40
N LEU A 23 -1.88 7.88 1.27
CA LEU A 23 -2.47 7.16 0.13
C LEU A 23 -2.48 5.63 0.34
N VAL A 24 -1.50 5.11 1.07
CA VAL A 24 -1.34 3.67 1.35
C VAL A 24 -1.27 3.41 2.84
N ARG A 25 -1.86 2.28 3.28
CA ARG A 25 -1.81 1.79 4.66
C ARG A 25 -1.20 0.39 4.66
N GLU A 26 -0.37 0.13 5.66
CA GLU A 26 0.15 -1.21 5.91
C GLU A 26 -0.99 -2.10 6.45
N LEU A 27 -1.29 -3.19 5.76
CA LEU A 27 -2.42 -4.08 6.11
C LEU A 27 -2.00 -5.22 7.04
N THR A 28 -0.73 -5.60 7.02
CA THR A 28 -0.27 -6.89 7.55
C THR A 28 0.51 -6.79 8.85
N GLY A 29 1.06 -5.62 9.20
CA GLY A 29 1.81 -5.42 10.46
C GLY A 29 3.03 -6.35 10.65
N GLN A 30 3.47 -7.05 9.61
CA GLN A 30 4.55 -8.04 9.69
C GLN A 30 5.93 -7.42 9.49
N GLN A 31 6.96 -8.00 10.11
CA GLN A 31 8.37 -7.57 9.98
C GLN A 31 8.95 -7.81 8.57
N ARG A 32 8.40 -8.77 7.80
CA ARG A 32 8.80 -9.10 6.42
C ARG A 32 7.56 -9.32 5.55
N ASN A 33 7.68 -9.15 4.24
CA ASN A 33 6.58 -9.27 3.27
C ASN A 33 5.37 -8.36 3.56
N LYS A 34 5.63 -7.12 4.02
CA LYS A 34 4.58 -6.12 4.27
C LYS A 34 3.71 -5.92 3.03
N MET A 35 2.42 -6.21 3.17
CA MET A 35 1.41 -5.82 2.19
C MET A 35 0.90 -4.42 2.51
N PHE A 36 0.93 -3.57 1.49
CA PHE A 36 0.39 -2.21 1.52
C PHE A 36 -0.90 -2.18 0.71
N GLY A 37 -1.98 -1.73 1.32
CA GLY A 37 -3.26 -1.50 0.67
C GLY A 37 -3.42 -0.03 0.31
N TYR A 38 -3.95 0.25 -0.87
CA TYR A 38 -4.27 1.62 -1.28
C TYR A 38 -5.54 2.07 -0.57
N THR A 39 -5.39 2.98 0.38
CA THR A 39 -6.47 3.32 1.34
C THR A 39 -7.61 4.06 0.64
N GLN A 40 -7.31 4.93 -0.31
CA GLN A 40 -8.32 5.69 -1.03
C GLN A 40 -9.21 4.79 -1.92
N TYR A 41 -8.64 3.71 -2.48
CA TYR A 41 -9.40 2.73 -3.26
C TYR A 41 -10.20 1.81 -2.36
N LEU A 42 -9.63 1.36 -1.23
CA LEU A 42 -10.38 0.59 -0.24
C LEU A 42 -11.55 1.38 0.35
N ASN A 43 -11.37 2.67 0.63
CA ASN A 43 -12.45 3.53 1.11
C ASN A 43 -13.54 3.72 0.05
N LEU A 44 -13.17 3.97 -1.22
CA LEU A 44 -14.12 4.08 -2.33
C LEU A 44 -14.90 2.78 -2.54
N LEU A 45 -14.23 1.63 -2.46
CA LEU A 45 -14.86 0.32 -2.57
C LEU A 45 -15.82 0.06 -1.39
N ASN A 46 -15.43 0.49 -0.18
CA ASN A 46 -16.24 0.35 1.01
C ASN A 46 -17.47 1.28 1.01
N GLU A 47 -17.37 2.47 0.41
CA GLU A 47 -18.50 3.40 0.23
C GLU A 47 -19.62 2.82 -0.65
N GLY A 48 -19.27 2.01 -1.66
CA GLY A 48 -20.24 1.29 -2.49
C GLY A 48 -20.85 0.04 -1.83
N THR A 49 -20.31 -0.42 -0.69
CA THR A 49 -20.76 -1.65 -0.01
C THR A 49 -21.67 -1.33 1.19
N LYS A 50 -22.38 -0.20 1.17
CA LYS A 50 -23.54 -0.01 2.05
C LYS A 50 -24.71 -0.81 1.49
N VAL A 51 -24.81 -2.06 1.91
CA VAL A 51 -26.06 -2.84 1.90
C VAL A 51 -26.98 -2.38 3.03
#